data_AF-A0A9X8N9Z0-F1
#
_entry.id   AF-A0A9X8N9Z0-F1
#
_cell.length_a   1.000
_cell.length_b   1.000
_cell.length_c   1.000
_cell.angle_alpha   90.00
_cell.angle_beta   90.00
_cell.angle_gamma   90.00
#
_symmetry.space_group_name_H-M   'P 1'
#
loop_
_entity.id
_entity.type
_entity.pdbx_description
1 polymer ?
#
loop_
_entity_poly.entity_id
_entity_poly.type
_entity_poly.pdbx_seq_one_letter_code
_entity_poly.pdbx_strand_id
1 'polypeptide(L)'
;MRHLDLEVVVAGRWTPKDVKAASVARLVAGDDVGEIAREAGVAEATVYEWVKQAGVLPPKKALARARDQLIDEAVALVASGMSVPDAAATLGMSPGALYQRLAKVGVLTELQQKPRITPQQKADAVARVLAGEPVDEVAAAFDRSANSVYRWVQQARQEKAGGNRDASQR
;
A
#
# COMPACT_ATOMS: atom_id res chain seq x y z
N MET A 1 -33.35 -27.63 33.99
CA MET A 1 -32.70 -27.20 35.25
C MET A 1 -31.24 -27.64 35.16
N ARG A 2 -30.36 -26.73 34.73
CA ARG A 2 -29.23 -26.21 35.54
C ARG A 2 -28.46 -27.31 36.28
N HIS A 3 -27.55 -27.99 35.56
CA HIS A 3 -26.36 -28.54 36.20
C HIS A 3 -25.38 -27.38 36.38
N LEU A 4 -25.39 -26.82 37.58
CA LEU A 4 -24.36 -25.94 38.11
C LEU A 4 -23.24 -26.84 38.60
N ASP A 5 -22.27 -27.16 37.74
CA ASP A 5 -21.00 -27.73 38.20
C ASP A 5 -20.05 -26.57 38.54
N LEU A 6 -20.27 -26.05 39.75
CA LEU A 6 -19.31 -25.23 40.48
C LEU A 6 -18.37 -26.18 41.20
N GLU A 7 -17.08 -26.15 40.88
CA GLU A 7 -15.96 -26.14 41.83
C GLU A 7 -14.62 -26.22 41.09
N VAL A 8 -13.81 -25.17 41.18
CA VAL A 8 -12.49 -25.13 41.84
C VAL A 8 -11.95 -23.70 41.72
N VAL A 9 -11.81 -23.06 42.87
CA VAL A 9 -11.18 -21.74 43.07
C VAL A 9 -9.66 -21.90 42.99
N VAL A 10 -9.02 -21.37 41.95
CA VAL A 10 -7.58 -21.02 41.97
C VAL A 10 -7.35 -19.75 41.14
N ALA A 11 -6.80 -18.73 41.77
CA ALA A 11 -6.37 -17.50 41.11
C ALA A 11 -5.31 -17.80 40.02
N GLY A 12 -5.60 -17.43 38.76
CA GLY A 12 -4.55 -17.09 37.79
C GLY A 12 -4.45 -17.87 36.48
N ARG A 13 -5.20 -18.96 36.21
CA ARG A 13 -5.04 -19.68 34.93
C ARG A 13 -6.20 -20.62 34.59
N TRP A 14 -7.29 -20.10 34.02
CA TRP A 14 -8.21 -20.94 33.25
C TRP A 14 -8.93 -20.14 32.17
N THR A 15 -8.48 -20.29 30.92
CA THR A 15 -9.24 -19.85 29.74
C THR A 15 -10.06 -21.04 29.24
N PRO A 16 -11.39 -20.92 29.07
CA PRO A 16 -12.20 -22.04 28.59
C PRO A 16 -11.68 -22.62 27.28
N LYS A 17 -11.76 -23.95 27.12
CA LYS A 17 -11.30 -24.65 25.90
C LYS A 17 -11.97 -24.11 24.63
N ASP A 18 -13.22 -23.68 24.76
CA ASP A 18 -14.00 -23.08 23.67
C ASP A 18 -13.47 -21.69 23.28
N VAL A 19 -13.04 -20.88 24.25
CA VAL A 19 -12.38 -19.58 24.00
C VAL A 19 -11.06 -19.82 23.28
N LYS A 20 -10.27 -20.80 23.72
CA LYS A 20 -9.00 -21.15 23.06
C LYS A 20 -9.21 -21.62 21.62
N ALA A 21 -10.18 -22.51 21.37
CA ALA A 21 -10.47 -23.00 20.02
C ALA A 21 -11.01 -21.89 19.11
N ALA A 22 -11.89 -21.03 19.63
CA ALA A 22 -12.42 -19.88 18.89
C ALA A 22 -11.34 -18.85 18.54
N SER A 23 -10.44 -18.52 19.48
CA SER A 23 -9.31 -17.61 19.24
C SER A 23 -8.35 -18.16 18.18
N VAL A 24 -8.09 -19.47 18.17
CA VAL A 24 -7.27 -20.12 17.12
C VAL A 24 -7.96 -20.03 15.76
N ALA A 25 -9.26 -20.31 15.67
CA ALA A 25 -10.01 -20.24 14.42
C ALA A 25 -10.04 -18.83 13.84
N ARG A 26 -10.27 -17.81 14.67
CA ARG A 26 -10.26 -16.39 14.26
C ARG A 26 -8.90 -15.92 13.77
N LEU A 27 -7.82 -16.29 14.48
CA LEU A 27 -6.47 -15.93 14.05
C LEU A 27 -6.08 -16.60 12.73
N VAL A 28 -6.56 -17.82 12.47
CA VAL A 28 -6.38 -18.51 11.18
C VAL A 28 -7.19 -17.88 10.06
N ALA A 29 -8.37 -17.35 10.37
CA ALA A 29 -9.20 -16.58 9.43
C ALA A 29 -8.60 -15.20 9.10
N GLY A 30 -7.57 -14.75 9.83
CA GLY A 30 -6.85 -13.51 9.55
C GLY A 30 -7.27 -12.32 10.42
N ASP A 31 -8.10 -12.53 11.43
CA ASP A 31 -8.47 -11.50 12.43
C ASP A 31 -7.23 -10.98 13.18
N ASP A 32 -7.31 -9.74 13.66
CA ASP A 32 -6.21 -9.11 14.40
C ASP A 32 -5.97 -9.79 15.75
N VAL A 33 -4.70 -10.11 16.03
CA VAL A 33 -4.30 -10.83 17.25
C VAL A 33 -4.54 -10.00 18.51
N GLY A 34 -4.41 -8.68 18.43
CA GLY A 34 -4.64 -7.76 19.56
C GLY A 34 -6.12 -7.70 19.94
N GLU A 35 -7.01 -7.68 18.96
CA GLU A 35 -8.47 -7.76 19.20
C GLU A 35 -8.88 -9.10 19.82
N ILE A 36 -8.40 -10.21 19.26
CA ILE A 36 -8.66 -11.55 19.80
C ILE A 36 -8.15 -11.66 21.25
N ALA A 37 -6.95 -11.15 21.53
CA ALA A 37 -6.34 -11.19 22.84
C ALA A 37 -7.13 -10.35 23.87
N ARG A 38 -7.57 -9.15 23.47
CA ARG A 38 -8.39 -8.27 24.30
C ARG A 38 -9.74 -8.90 24.65
N GLU A 39 -10.42 -9.50 23.67
CA GLU A 39 -11.72 -10.14 23.89
C GLU A 39 -11.61 -11.44 24.71
N ALA A 40 -10.51 -12.18 24.54
CA ALA A 40 -10.23 -13.38 25.33
C ALA A 40 -9.62 -13.06 26.71
N GLY A 41 -9.30 -11.78 27.01
CA GLY A 41 -8.70 -11.36 28.27
C GLY A 41 -7.27 -11.90 28.49
N VAL A 42 -6.52 -12.14 27.42
CA VAL A 42 -5.16 -12.71 27.46
C VAL A 42 -4.15 -11.83 26.73
N ALA A 43 -2.85 -12.11 26.92
CA ALA A 43 -1.81 -11.49 26.12
C ALA A 43 -1.74 -12.12 24.71
N GLU A 44 -1.35 -11.34 23.70
CA GLU A 44 -1.18 -11.83 22.32
C GLU A 44 -0.24 -13.04 22.23
N ALA A 45 0.82 -13.07 23.05
CA ALA A 45 1.75 -14.19 23.15
C ALA A 45 1.03 -15.52 23.48
N THR A 46 0.01 -15.46 24.33
CA THR A 46 -0.80 -16.64 24.71
C THR A 46 -1.62 -17.15 23.52
N VAL A 47 -2.16 -16.25 22.70
CA VAL A 47 -2.90 -16.62 21.48
C VAL A 47 -1.97 -17.30 20.47
N TYR A 48 -0.74 -16.81 20.31
CA TYR A 48 0.29 -17.46 19.48
C TYR A 48 0.67 -18.85 20.01
N GLU A 49 0.78 -19.02 21.33
CA GLU A 49 1.03 -20.34 21.94
C GLU A 49 -0.13 -21.31 21.70
N TRP A 50 -1.38 -20.84 21.73
CA TRP A 50 -2.53 -21.69 21.44
C TRP A 50 -2.55 -22.19 19.99
N VAL A 51 -2.20 -21.33 19.02
CA VAL A 51 -2.08 -21.75 17.61
C VAL A 51 -0.94 -22.77 17.44
N LYS A 52 0.20 -22.54 18.10
CA LYS A 52 1.33 -23.47 18.10
C LYS A 52 0.95 -24.84 18.70
N GLN A 53 0.21 -24.84 19.81
CA GLN A 53 -0.26 -26.08 20.47
C GLN A 53 -1.35 -26.80 19.67
N ALA A 54 -2.13 -26.08 18.86
CA ALA A 54 -3.12 -26.66 17.96
C ALA A 54 -2.51 -27.28 16.69
N GLY A 55 -1.18 -27.20 16.51
CA GLY A 55 -0.49 -27.76 15.34
C GLY A 55 -0.80 -27.04 14.03
N VAL A 56 -1.47 -25.89 14.09
CA VAL A 56 -1.75 -25.06 12.92
C VAL A 56 -0.50 -24.27 12.56
N LEU A 57 -0.15 -24.21 11.27
CA LEU A 57 1.03 -23.53 10.75
C LEU A 57 1.23 -22.18 11.45
N PRO A 58 2.46 -21.84 11.89
CA PRO A 58 2.70 -20.63 12.65
C PRO A 58 2.09 -19.44 11.91
N PRO A 59 1.38 -18.53 12.59
CA PRO A 59 0.61 -17.46 11.94
C PRO A 59 1.43 -16.67 10.92
N LYS A 60 2.75 -16.51 11.15
CA LYS A 60 3.66 -15.87 10.20
C LYS A 60 3.70 -16.54 8.82
N LYS A 61 3.62 -17.88 8.73
CA LYS A 61 3.68 -18.61 7.46
C LYS A 61 2.31 -18.69 6.77
N ALA A 62 1.23 -18.88 7.52
CA ALA A 62 -0.12 -18.88 6.98
C ALA A 62 -0.54 -17.48 6.50
N LEU A 63 -0.26 -16.45 7.30
CA LEU A 63 -0.47 -15.05 6.94
C LEU A 63 0.44 -14.61 5.79
N ALA A 64 1.67 -15.14 5.69
CA ALA A 64 2.52 -14.94 4.51
C ALA A 64 1.88 -15.53 3.26
N ARG A 65 1.39 -16.78 3.32
CA ARG A 65 0.70 -17.42 2.19
C ARG A 65 -0.56 -16.66 1.75
N ALA A 66 -1.39 -16.24 2.71
CA ALA A 66 -2.57 -15.43 2.41
C ALA A 66 -2.19 -14.07 1.80
N ARG A 67 -1.09 -13.46 2.27
CA ARG A 67 -0.55 -12.22 1.70
C ARG A 67 -0.01 -12.42 0.29
N ASP A 68 0.66 -13.54 0.02
CA ASP A 68 1.20 -13.87 -1.29
C ASP A 68 0.05 -14.12 -2.28
N GLN A 69 -0.99 -14.84 -1.87
CA GLN A 69 -2.18 -15.09 -2.69
C GLN A 69 -2.93 -13.79 -3.02
N LEU A 70 -3.06 -12.88 -2.06
CA LEU A 70 -3.62 -11.55 -2.31
C LEU A 70 -2.77 -10.71 -3.27
N ILE A 71 -1.44 -10.92 -3.31
CA ILE A 71 -0.58 -10.27 -4.29
C ILE A 71 -0.82 -10.86 -5.67
N ASP A 72 -0.89 -12.19 -5.81
CA ASP A 72 -1.16 -12.85 -7.09
C ASP A 72 -2.52 -12.42 -7.68
N GLU A 73 -3.56 -12.36 -6.85
CA GLU A 73 -4.88 -11.83 -7.24
C GLU A 73 -4.79 -10.36 -7.68
N ALA A 74 -4.03 -9.52 -6.95
CA ALA A 74 -3.81 -8.14 -7.35
C ALA A 74 -3.06 -8.01 -8.68
N VAL A 75 -2.07 -8.88 -8.93
CA VAL A 75 -1.36 -8.92 -10.22
C VAL A 75 -2.33 -9.28 -11.34
N ALA A 76 -3.22 -10.26 -11.13
CA ALA A 76 -4.21 -10.66 -12.12
C ALA A 76 -5.20 -9.51 -12.43
N LEU A 77 -5.67 -8.80 -11.41
CA LEU A 77 -6.55 -7.63 -11.59
C LEU A 77 -5.87 -6.53 -12.40
N VAL A 78 -4.64 -6.16 -12.04
CA VAL A 78 -3.88 -5.14 -12.78
C VAL A 78 -3.56 -5.58 -14.21
N ALA A 79 -3.22 -6.86 -14.42
CA ALA A 79 -2.99 -7.43 -15.75
C ALA A 79 -4.24 -7.42 -16.63
N SER A 80 -5.44 -7.47 -16.03
CA SER A 80 -6.72 -7.31 -16.73
C SER A 80 -7.06 -5.86 -17.10
N GLY A 81 -6.20 -4.90 -16.73
CA GLY A 81 -6.38 -3.47 -17.02
C GLY A 81 -7.12 -2.70 -15.92
N MET A 82 -7.29 -3.29 -14.73
CA MET A 82 -7.85 -2.57 -13.59
C MET A 82 -6.81 -1.64 -12.97
N SER A 83 -7.24 -0.43 -12.62
CA SER A 83 -6.38 0.53 -11.95
C SER A 83 -5.95 0.01 -10.57
N VAL A 84 -4.74 0.33 -10.14
CA VAL A 84 -4.23 -0.08 -8.81
C VAL A 84 -5.13 0.43 -7.66
N PRO A 85 -5.69 1.67 -7.70
CA PRO A 85 -6.66 2.11 -6.70
C PRO A 85 -7.91 1.22 -6.63
N ASP A 86 -8.47 0.83 -7.78
CA ASP A 86 -9.67 0.00 -7.84
C ASP A 86 -9.39 -1.43 -7.38
N ALA A 87 -8.26 -2.00 -7.81
CA ALA A 87 -7.82 -3.33 -7.37
C ALA A 87 -7.57 -3.35 -5.85
N ALA A 88 -7.00 -2.27 -5.29
CA ALA A 88 -6.82 -2.14 -3.84
C ALA A 88 -8.18 -2.09 -3.12
N ALA A 89 -9.16 -1.37 -3.65
CA ALA A 89 -10.50 -1.33 -3.09
C ALA A 89 -11.19 -2.70 -3.13
N THR A 90 -11.06 -3.44 -4.24
CA THR A 90 -11.58 -4.81 -4.37
C THR A 90 -10.98 -5.78 -3.36
N LEU A 91 -9.68 -5.62 -3.05
CA LEU A 91 -8.94 -6.49 -2.13
C LEU A 91 -8.93 -5.98 -0.68
N GLY A 92 -9.65 -4.89 -0.37
CA GLY A 92 -9.68 -4.30 0.97
C GLY A 92 -8.32 -3.76 1.44
N MET A 93 -7.47 -3.31 0.52
CA MET A 93 -6.14 -2.77 0.81
C MET A 93 -6.04 -1.26 0.59
N SER A 94 -5.04 -0.63 1.20
CA SER A 94 -4.67 0.73 0.82
C SER A 94 -3.92 0.73 -0.53
N PRO A 95 -4.20 1.69 -1.43
CA PRO A 95 -3.50 1.77 -2.72
C PRO A 95 -1.98 1.87 -2.57
N GLY A 96 -1.49 2.63 -1.57
CA GLY A 96 -0.06 2.77 -1.29
C GLY A 96 0.61 1.45 -0.89
N ALA A 97 -0.06 0.62 -0.10
CA ALA A 97 0.46 -0.70 0.26
C ALA A 97 0.50 -1.62 -0.97
N LEU A 98 -0.50 -1.55 -1.84
CA LEU A 98 -0.53 -2.34 -3.06
C LEU A 98 0.57 -1.91 -4.04
N TYR A 99 0.79 -0.60 -4.26
CA TYR A 99 1.89 -0.08 -5.08
C TYR A 99 3.26 -0.62 -4.62
N GLN A 100 3.53 -0.59 -3.32
CA GLN A 100 4.79 -1.08 -2.76
C GLN A 100 4.98 -2.58 -2.97
N ARG A 101 3.89 -3.36 -2.90
CA ARG A 101 3.94 -4.82 -3.11
C ARG A 101 4.10 -5.17 -4.59
N LEU A 102 3.36 -4.53 -5.48
CA LEU A 102 3.47 -4.71 -6.93
C LEU A 102 4.89 -4.36 -7.42
N ALA A 103 5.48 -3.29 -6.89
CA ALA A 103 6.85 -2.92 -7.20
C ALA A 103 7.88 -4.00 -6.77
N LYS A 104 7.66 -4.68 -5.64
CA LYS A 104 8.54 -5.78 -5.18
C LYS A 104 8.47 -7.02 -6.06
N VAL A 105 7.32 -7.29 -6.67
CA VAL A 105 7.14 -8.40 -7.61
C VAL A 105 7.41 -7.99 -9.07
N GLY A 106 7.89 -6.77 -9.30
CA GLY A 106 8.29 -6.28 -10.62
C GLY A 106 7.13 -5.92 -11.55
N VAL A 107 5.92 -5.78 -11.03
CA VAL A 107 4.75 -5.36 -11.83
C VAL A 107 4.79 -3.85 -12.03
N LEU A 108 4.97 -3.45 -13.29
CA LEU A 108 4.90 -2.05 -13.71
C LEU A 108 3.45 -1.57 -13.60
N THR A 109 3.20 -0.67 -12.65
CA THR A 109 1.86 -0.11 -12.45
C THR A 109 1.57 0.98 -13.48
N GLU A 110 0.30 1.33 -13.66
CA GLU A 110 -0.11 2.40 -14.59
C GLU A 110 0.67 3.71 -14.40
N LEU A 111 0.95 4.08 -13.15
CA LEU A 111 1.76 5.26 -12.82
C LEU A 111 3.20 5.16 -13.34
N GLN A 112 3.76 3.96 -13.38
CA GLN A 112 5.10 3.68 -13.89
C GLN A 112 5.11 3.49 -15.42
N GLN A 113 3.98 3.10 -16.00
CA GLN A 113 3.81 2.94 -17.45
C GLN A 113 3.61 4.26 -18.18
N LYS A 114 3.26 5.37 -17.49
CA LYS A 114 3.17 6.69 -18.14
C LYS A 114 4.52 7.03 -18.82
N PRO A 115 4.54 7.29 -20.14
CA PRO A 115 5.77 7.60 -20.86
C PRO A 115 6.51 8.76 -20.20
N ARG A 116 7.79 8.59 -19.91
CA ARG A 116 8.63 9.71 -19.43
C ARG A 116 8.63 10.80 -20.49
N ILE A 117 8.40 12.04 -20.06
CA ILE A 117 8.57 13.17 -20.99
C ILE A 117 10.06 13.30 -21.31
N THR A 118 10.37 13.41 -22.60
CA THR A 118 11.75 13.60 -23.06
C THR A 118 12.22 15.03 -22.73
N PRO A 119 13.53 15.26 -22.62
CA PRO A 119 14.07 16.62 -22.46
C PRO A 119 13.60 17.58 -23.56
N GLN A 120 13.46 17.08 -24.80
CA GLN A 120 12.99 17.85 -25.94
C GLN A 120 11.53 18.27 -25.78
N GLN A 121 10.62 17.34 -25.42
CA GLN A 121 9.22 17.68 -25.15
C GLN A 121 9.07 18.69 -24.00
N LYS A 122 9.93 18.61 -22.98
CA LYS A 122 9.99 19.61 -21.90
C LYS A 122 10.40 20.98 -22.45
N ALA A 123 11.41 21.05 -23.32
CA ALA A 123 11.84 22.30 -23.93
C ALA A 123 10.76 22.91 -24.83
N ASP A 124 10.07 22.07 -25.62
CA ASP A 124 8.95 22.50 -26.48
C ASP A 124 7.78 23.04 -25.65
N ALA A 125 7.40 22.35 -24.57
CA ALA A 125 6.37 22.82 -23.64
C ALA A 125 6.72 24.19 -23.03
N VAL A 126 7.98 24.38 -22.62
CA VAL A 126 8.46 25.66 -22.08
C VAL A 126 8.43 26.75 -23.15
N ALA A 127 8.85 26.45 -24.39
CA ALA A 127 8.85 27.41 -25.49
C ALA A 127 7.43 27.91 -25.81
N ARG A 128 6.44 27.01 -25.84
CA ARG A 128 5.01 27.34 -26.06
C ARG A 128 4.47 28.28 -24.98
N VAL A 129 4.74 27.99 -23.70
CA VAL A 129 4.31 28.87 -22.60
C VAL A 129 5.02 30.23 -22.65
N LEU A 130 6.31 30.26 -22.98
CA LEU A 130 7.04 31.53 -23.14
C LEU A 130 6.59 32.34 -24.35
N ALA A 131 6.03 31.69 -25.38
CA ALA A 131 5.39 32.33 -26.53
C ALA A 131 3.99 32.89 -26.21
N GLY A 132 3.46 32.63 -25.01
CA GLY A 132 2.19 33.18 -24.53
C GLY A 132 1.01 32.20 -24.55
N GLU A 133 1.22 30.94 -24.91
CA GLU A 133 0.16 29.93 -24.82
C GLU A 133 -0.23 29.64 -23.36
N PRO A 134 -1.52 29.43 -23.07
CA PRO A 134 -1.98 29.17 -21.71
C PRO A 134 -1.44 27.84 -21.19
N VAL A 135 -0.98 27.84 -19.94
CA VAL A 135 -0.29 26.71 -19.30
C VAL A 135 -1.18 25.46 -19.26
N ASP A 136 -2.49 25.62 -19.09
CA ASP A 136 -3.43 24.49 -19.00
C ASP A 136 -3.58 23.76 -20.34
N GLU A 137 -3.61 24.47 -21.46
CA GLU A 137 -3.66 23.87 -22.80
C GLU A 137 -2.35 23.15 -23.14
N VAL A 138 -1.21 23.75 -22.78
CA VAL A 138 0.09 23.10 -22.93
C VAL A 138 0.15 21.85 -22.05
N ALA A 139 -0.31 21.92 -20.80
CA ALA A 139 -0.31 20.77 -19.89
C ALA A 139 -1.17 19.61 -20.42
N ALA A 140 -2.36 19.90 -20.95
CA ALA A 140 -3.22 18.91 -21.58
C ALA A 140 -2.56 18.26 -22.82
N ALA A 141 -1.91 19.05 -23.69
CA ALA A 141 -1.23 18.56 -24.88
C ALA A 141 -0.09 17.55 -24.57
N PHE A 142 0.48 17.63 -23.37
CA PHE A 142 1.56 16.75 -22.92
C PHE A 142 1.12 15.67 -21.91
N ASP A 143 -0.18 15.53 -21.62
CA ASP A 143 -0.75 14.70 -20.53
C ASP A 143 -0.05 14.96 -19.18
N ARG A 144 0.08 16.23 -18.80
CA ARG A 144 0.72 16.65 -17.56
C ARG A 144 -0.15 17.62 -16.78
N SER A 145 0.23 17.81 -15.52
CA SER A 145 -0.37 18.84 -14.68
C SER A 145 0.19 20.21 -15.03
N ALA A 146 -0.64 21.25 -14.94
CA ALA A 146 -0.22 22.65 -15.09
C ALA A 146 0.94 23.01 -14.15
N ASN A 147 0.95 22.45 -12.94
CA ASN A 147 2.03 22.64 -11.96
C ASN A 147 3.38 22.08 -12.46
N SER A 148 3.38 20.94 -13.15
CA SER A 148 4.59 20.38 -13.76
C SER A 148 5.17 21.32 -14.82
N VAL A 149 4.31 21.84 -15.71
CA VAL A 149 4.70 22.79 -16.76
C VAL A 149 5.21 24.09 -16.15
N TYR A 150 4.52 24.63 -15.13
CA TYR A 150 4.96 25.82 -14.40
C TYR A 150 6.37 25.65 -13.83
N ARG A 151 6.66 24.52 -13.17
CA ARG A 151 8.01 24.23 -12.64
C ARG A 151 9.07 24.18 -13.73
N TRP A 152 8.76 23.63 -14.90
CA TRP A 152 9.70 23.60 -16.02
C TRP A 152 10.03 24.99 -16.54
N VAL A 153 9.02 25.86 -16.64
CA VAL A 153 9.21 27.26 -17.05
C VAL A 153 10.04 28.03 -16.03
N GLN A 154 9.77 27.85 -14.73
CA GLN A 154 10.56 28.48 -13.67
C GLN A 154 12.02 28.04 -13.70
N GLN A 155 12.26 26.73 -13.89
CA GLN A 155 13.62 26.20 -14.01
C GLN A 155 14.35 26.81 -15.23
N ALA A 156 13.71 26.86 -16.40
CA ALA A 156 14.30 27.44 -17.61
C ALA A 156 14.61 28.95 -17.46
N ARG A 157 13.78 29.68 -16.72
CA ARG A 157 14.04 31.10 -16.39
C ARG A 157 15.26 31.25 -15.47
N GLN A 158 15.40 30.37 -14.48
CA GLN A 158 16.55 30.37 -13.57
C GLN A 158 17.84 30.01 -14.30
N GLU A 159 17.82 29.02 -15.21
CA GLU A 159 18.96 28.64 -16.04
C GLU A 159 19.40 29.78 -16.96
N LYS A 160 18.46 30.49 -17.60
CA LYS A 160 18.78 31.71 -18.38
C LYS A 160 19.39 32.81 -17.51
N ALA A 161 18.84 33.04 -16.31
CA ALA A 161 19.33 34.07 -15.40
C ALA A 161 20.72 33.73 -14.81
N GLY A 162 21.00 32.45 -14.57
CA GLY A 162 22.31 31.96 -14.11
C GLY A 162 23.37 32.03 -15.21
N GLY A 163 23.07 31.53 -16.41
CA GLY A 163 23.99 31.56 -17.54
C GLY A 163 24.39 32.98 -17.98
N ASN A 164 23.48 33.96 -17.82
CA ASN A 164 23.78 35.35 -18.13
C ASN A 164 24.73 36.02 -17.11
N ARG A 165 24.83 35.49 -15.88
CA ARG A 165 25.79 35.99 -14.88
C ARG A 165 27.20 35.44 -15.13
N ASP A 166 27.32 34.17 -15.52
CA ASP A 166 28.61 33.56 -15.88
C ASP A 166 29.19 34.12 -17.20
N ALA A 167 28.33 34.49 -18.16
CA ALA A 167 28.78 35.12 -19.41
C ALA A 167 29.25 36.57 -19.24
N SER A 168 28.82 37.27 -18.19
CA SER A 168 29.16 38.68 -17.95
C SER A 168 30.44 38.89 -17.12
N GLN A 169 31.12 37.81 -16.69
CA GLN A 169 32.37 37.84 -15.92
C GLN A 169 33.61 37.39 -16.72
N ARG A 170 33.50 37.27 -18.05
CA ARG A 170 34.63 36.95 -18.95
C ARG A 170 35.03 38.13 -19.81
#